data_AF-U2J7S1-F1
#
_entry.id   AF-U2J7S1-F1
#
_cell.length_a   1.000
_cell.length_b   1.000
_cell.length_c   1.000
_cell.angle_alpha   90.00
_cell.angle_beta   90.00
_cell.angle_gamma   90.00
#
_symmetry.space_group_name_H-M   'P 1'
#
loop_
_entity.id
_entity.type
_entity.pdbx_description
1 polymer ?
#
loop_
_entity_poly.entity_id
_entity_poly.type
_entity_poly.pdbx_seq_one_letter_code
_entity_poly.pdbx_strand_id
1 'polypeptide(L)'
;MMPTVKVLGIAPYRELQQSMSEVSKQFPDIEIDTCLANLDSAKEIVKSVSPHQYDAILSRGGTADLIKDMINIPVIDVSISL
;
A
#
# COMPACT_ATOMS: atom_id res chain seq x y z
N MET A 1 -21.58 13.57 1.11
CA MET A 1 -20.81 12.33 1.33
C MET A 1 -19.36 12.69 1.08
N MET A 2 -18.46 12.46 2.03
CA MET A 2 -17.02 12.70 1.82
C MET A 2 -16.50 11.58 0.91
N PRO A 3 -15.64 11.87 -0.09
CA PRO A 3 -15.09 10.83 -0.95
C PRO A 3 -14.18 9.89 -0.15
N THR A 4 -14.39 8.59 -0.31
CA THR A 4 -13.56 7.54 0.29
C THR A 4 -12.24 7.44 -0.46
N VAL A 5 -11.13 7.46 0.28
CA VAL A 5 -9.77 7.28 -0.27
C VAL A 5 -9.48 5.79 -0.42
N LYS A 6 -9.04 5.36 -1.60
CA LYS A 6 -8.69 3.97 -1.91
C LYS A 6 -7.18 3.75 -1.83
N VAL A 7 -6.76 2.81 -1.00
CA VAL A 7 -5.36 2.51 -0.75
C VAL A 7 -5.04 1.06 -1.08
N LEU A 8 -3.91 0.82 -1.74
CA LEU A 8 -3.32 -0.51 -1.86
C LEU A 8 -2.19 -0.67 -0.84
N GLY A 9 -2.37 -1.54 0.15
CA GLY A 9 -1.36 -1.92 1.12
C GLY A 9 -0.54 -3.12 0.66
N ILE A 10 0.74 -2.91 0.33
CA ILE A 10 1.69 -3.96 -0.04
C ILE A 10 2.65 -4.19 1.13
N ALA A 11 2.38 -5.22 1.93
CA ALA A 11 3.17 -5.53 3.10
C ALA A 11 4.23 -6.60 2.78
N PRO A 12 5.51 -6.40 3.16
CA PRO A 12 6.57 -7.38 2.90
C PRO A 12 6.56 -8.58 3.85
N TYR A 13 5.73 -8.54 4.90
CA TYR A 13 5.54 -9.62 5.87
C TYR A 13 4.13 -9.54 6.48
N ARG A 14 3.66 -10.66 7.03
CA ARG A 14 2.25 -10.88 7.42
C ARG A 14 1.78 -9.93 8.53
N GLU A 15 2.60 -9.69 9.52
CA GLU A 15 2.26 -8.88 10.70
C GLU A 15 1.97 -7.43 10.30
N LEU A 16 2.70 -6.88 9.32
CA LEU A 16 2.41 -5.55 8.79
C LEU A 16 1.09 -5.55 7.99
N GLN A 17 0.85 -6.57 7.17
CA GLN A 17 -0.41 -6.71 6.42
C GLN A 17 -1.62 -6.70 7.37
N GLN A 18 -1.53 -7.50 8.45
CA GLN A 18 -2.55 -7.58 9.47
C GLN A 18 -2.73 -6.22 10.17
N SER A 19 -1.64 -5.55 10.52
CA SER A 19 -1.68 -4.22 11.13
C SER A 19 -2.38 -3.20 10.21
N MET A 20 -2.09 -3.20 8.90
CA MET A 20 -2.76 -2.35 7.92
C MET A 20 -4.28 -2.58 7.92
N SER A 21 -4.70 -3.85 7.91
CA SER A 21 -6.13 -4.22 7.91
C SER A 21 -6.85 -3.89 9.22
N GLU A 22 -6.17 -4.00 10.36
CA GLU A 22 -6.75 -3.71 11.67
C GLU A 22 -6.85 -2.20 11.92
N VAL A 23 -5.81 -1.45 11.59
CA VAL A 23 -5.76 0.00 11.77
C VAL A 23 -6.73 0.72 10.84
N SER A 24 -6.91 0.24 9.60
CA SER A 24 -7.82 0.88 8.64
C SER A 24 -9.28 0.92 9.12
N LYS A 25 -9.71 -0.02 9.96
CA LYS A 25 -11.06 -0.04 10.56
C LYS A 25 -11.35 1.20 11.42
N GLN A 26 -10.32 1.92 11.86
CA GLN A 26 -10.44 3.16 12.62
C GLN A 26 -10.68 4.39 11.73
N PHE A 27 -10.53 4.24 10.41
CA PHE A 27 -10.63 5.32 9.42
C PHE A 27 -11.77 5.02 8.43
N PRO A 28 -13.02 5.43 8.74
CA PRO A 28 -14.19 5.07 7.93
C PRO A 28 -14.18 5.64 6.51
N ASP A 29 -13.36 6.66 6.26
CA ASP A 29 -13.20 7.31 4.95
C ASP A 29 -12.06 6.68 4.12
N ILE A 30 -11.47 5.56 4.57
CA ILE A 30 -10.41 4.83 3.87
C ILE A 30 -10.87 3.41 3.56
N GLU A 31 -10.79 3.04 2.28
CA GLU A 31 -10.90 1.66 1.80
C GLU A 31 -9.49 1.15 1.51
N ILE A 32 -9.11 0.00 2.08
CA ILE A 32 -7.79 -0.60 1.86
C ILE A 32 -7.89 -2.03 1.37
N ASP A 33 -7.24 -2.30 0.24
CA ASP A 33 -6.89 -3.65 -0.18
C ASP A 33 -5.49 -3.98 0.32
N THR A 34 -5.26 -5.19 0.85
CA THR A 34 -3.92 -5.57 1.33
C THR A 34 -3.42 -6.85 0.68
N CYS A 35 -2.13 -6.90 0.37
CA CYS A 35 -1.45 -8.09 -0.13
C CYS A 35 -0.09 -8.29 0.54
N LEU A 36 0.36 -9.54 0.53
CA LEU A 36 1.66 -9.96 1.02
C LEU A 36 2.64 -10.09 -0.15
N ALA A 37 3.53 -9.12 -0.30
CA ALA A 37 4.56 -9.10 -1.35
C ALA A 37 5.72 -8.17 -0.97
N ASN A 38 6.91 -8.48 -1.47
CA ASN A 38 8.11 -7.69 -1.28
C ASN A 38 8.93 -7.56 -2.56
N LEU A 39 9.71 -6.49 -2.66
CA LEU A 39 10.65 -6.23 -3.75
C LEU A 39 10.07 -6.58 -5.13
N ASP A 40 10.63 -7.55 -5.83
CA ASP A 40 10.21 -7.92 -7.19
C ASP A 40 8.78 -8.46 -7.26
N SER A 41 8.31 -9.20 -6.25
CA SER A 41 6.92 -9.68 -6.25
C SER A 41 5.91 -8.53 -6.13
N ALA A 42 6.28 -7.44 -5.44
CA ALA A 42 5.46 -6.24 -5.37
C ALA A 42 5.40 -5.49 -6.71
N LYS A 43 6.50 -5.51 -7.48
CA LYS A 43 6.55 -4.90 -8.82
C LYS A 43 5.50 -5.52 -9.75
N GLU A 44 5.37 -6.84 -9.74
CA GLU A 44 4.38 -7.54 -10.58
C GLU A 44 2.95 -7.16 -10.21
N ILE A 45 2.66 -6.96 -8.92
CA ILE A 45 1.36 -6.46 -8.47
C ILE A 45 1.13 -5.04 -8.99
N VAL A 46 2.09 -4.13 -8.81
CA VAL A 46 1.95 -2.73 -9.22
C VAL A 46 1.78 -2.58 -10.74
N LYS A 47 2.45 -3.40 -11.55
CA LYS A 47 2.25 -3.43 -13.02
C LYS A 47 0.83 -3.80 -13.43
N SER A 48 0.10 -4.54 -12.58
CA SER A 48 -1.29 -4.94 -12.83
C SER A 48 -2.33 -3.91 -12.34
N VAL A 49 -1.89 -2.88 -11.61
CA VAL A 49 -2.79 -1.83 -11.10
C VAL A 49 -3.28 -0.99 -12.26
N SER A 50 -4.60 -0.86 -12.38
CA SER A 50 -5.22 -0.03 -13.41
C SER A 50 -5.08 1.46 -13.07
N PRO A 51 -5.00 2.35 -14.08
CA PRO A 51 -5.02 3.79 -13.85
C PRO A 51 -6.23 4.20 -13.01
N HIS A 52 -6.02 5.04 -11.98
CA HIS A 52 -7.06 5.52 -11.05
C HIS A 52 -7.75 4.45 -10.19
N GLN A 53 -7.21 3.22 -10.12
CA GLN A 53 -7.75 2.19 -9.24
C GLN A 53 -7.54 2.51 -7.75
N TYR A 54 -6.39 3.10 -7.43
CA TYR A 54 -6.01 3.51 -6.08
C TYR A 54 -5.52 4.96 -6.10
N ASP A 55 -5.77 5.67 -4.99
CA ASP A 55 -5.29 7.02 -4.75
C ASP A 55 -3.87 7.03 -4.18
N ALA A 56 -3.47 5.96 -3.49
CA ALA A 56 -2.14 5.80 -2.92
C ALA A 56 -1.76 4.32 -2.71
N ILE A 57 -0.46 4.06 -2.58
CA ILE A 57 0.10 2.77 -2.15
C ILE A 57 0.79 2.93 -0.79
N LEU A 58 0.55 2.00 0.12
CA LEU A 58 1.23 1.89 1.40
C LEU A 58 2.17 0.68 1.38
N SER A 59 3.46 0.85 1.67
CA SER A 59 4.41 -0.27 1.72
C SER A 59 5.50 -0.03 2.76
N ARG A 60 6.64 -0.72 2.67
CA ARG A 60 7.74 -0.57 3.63
C ARG A 60 9.14 -0.76 3.05
N GLY A 61 10.05 0.12 3.46
CA GLY A 61 11.49 0.07 3.19
C GLY A 61 11.80 -0.08 1.71
N GLY A 62 12.76 -0.95 1.38
CA GLY A 62 13.17 -1.17 -0.02
C GLY A 62 12.04 -1.60 -0.97
N THR A 63 10.94 -2.17 -0.46
CA THR A 63 9.76 -2.44 -1.30
C THR A 63 9.04 -1.14 -1.67
N ALA A 64 8.85 -0.23 -0.72
CA ALA A 64 8.26 1.08 -0.98
C ALA A 64 9.13 1.89 -1.96
N ASP A 65 10.45 1.87 -1.79
CA ASP A 65 11.37 2.60 -2.66
C ASP A 65 11.32 2.10 -4.10
N LEU A 66 11.30 0.77 -4.31
CA LEU A 66 11.15 0.21 -5.65
C LEU A 66 9.82 0.56 -6.31
N ILE A 67 8.72 0.66 -5.55
CA ILE A 67 7.41 0.99 -6.09
C ILE A 67 7.32 2.48 -6.47
N LYS A 68 7.94 3.38 -5.69
CA LYS A 68 7.97 4.83 -5.97
C LYS A 68 8.47 5.13 -7.39
N ASP A 69 9.46 4.37 -7.86
CA ASP A 69 10.06 4.57 -9.18
C ASP A 69 9.19 4.02 -10.34
N MET A 70 8.11 3.31 -10.03
CA MET A 70 7.31 2.58 -11.03
C MET A 70 5.93 3.19 -11.31
N ILE A 71 5.42 4.05 -10.44
CA ILE A 71 4.04 4.53 -10.52
C ILE A 71 3.92 6.00 -10.12
N ASN A 72 2.95 6.70 -10.71
CA ASN A 72 2.79 8.14 -10.56
C ASN A 72 1.83 8.56 -9.43
N ILE A 73 1.30 7.60 -8.66
CA ILE A 73 0.49 7.89 -7.46
C ILE A 73 1.37 7.89 -6.21
N PRO A 74 0.99 8.60 -5.14
CA PRO A 74 1.74 8.60 -3.89
C PRO A 74 2.03 7.19 -3.35
N VAL A 75 3.29 6.96 -2.97
CA VAL A 75 3.74 5.73 -2.29
C VAL A 75 4.28 6.11 -0.92
N ILE A 76 3.58 5.67 0.12
CA ILE A 76 3.89 5.98 1.52
C ILE A 76 4.67 4.81 2.12
N ASP A 77 5.83 5.11 2.70
CA ASP A 77 6.67 4.15 3.42
C ASP A 77 6.26 4.09 4.91
N VAL A 78 5.90 2.89 5.39
CA VAL A 78 5.70 2.61 6.81
C VAL A 78 7.06 2.32 7.46
N SER A 79 7.72 3.37 7.91
CA SER A 79 9.01 3.27 8.58
C SER A 79 8.91 2.57 9.94
N ILE A 80 10.02 1.96 10.37
CA ILE A 80 10.20 1.49 11.75
C ILE A 80 10.64 2.69 12.58
N SER A 81 9.99 2.92 13.71
CA SER A 81 10.56 3.79 14.75
C SER A 81 11.71 3.03 15.41
N LEU A 82 12.94 3.53 15.24
CA LEU A 82 14.13 3.09 15.96
C LEU A 82 14.10 3.59 17.41
#